data_AF-I1IVF9-F1
#
_entry.id   AF-I1IVF9-F1
#
_cell.length_a   1.000
_cell.length_b   1.000
_cell.length_c   1.000
_cell.angle_alpha   90.00
_cell.angle_beta   90.00
_cell.angle_gamma   90.00
#
_symmetry.space_group_name_H-M   'P 1'
#
loop_
_entity.id
_entity.type
_entity.pdbx_description
1 polymer ?
#
loop_
_entity_poly.entity_id
_entity_poly.type
_entity_poly.pdbx_seq_one_letter_code
_entity_poly.pdbx_strand_id
1 'polypeptide(L)'
;MAGVLGALRPYVKPCIAGSLISVTVADRYAYLTPIHGASMNPTFEGKTGEYALVERSCLQRHQFSRGDVVVFTSPRDHRSKVVKRLIGLPGDWIQVPETADIRQIPQGHCWVEGDNGSVSFDSRDYGPVPLGLMRGRVTHVVWPPHRIGRVDRKIPEGRVMPQQHF
;
A
#
# COMPACT_ATOMS: atom_id res chain seq x y z
N MET A 1 -40.93 18.16 27.37
CA MET A 1 -39.83 17.41 26.72
C MET A 1 -39.68 17.71 25.22
N ALA A 2 -40.02 18.93 24.73
CA ALA A 2 -39.95 19.29 23.30
C ALA A 2 -38.83 20.29 22.93
N GLY A 3 -38.19 20.93 23.91
CA GLY A 3 -37.21 22.01 23.66
C GLY A 3 -35.78 21.54 23.34
N VAL A 4 -35.38 20.35 23.78
CA VAL A 4 -34.00 19.86 23.63
C VAL A 4 -33.72 19.35 22.21
N LEU A 5 -34.70 18.69 21.56
CA LEU A 5 -34.55 18.19 20.19
C LEU A 5 -34.44 19.31 19.14
N GLY A 6 -35.15 20.44 19.35
CA GLY A 6 -35.11 21.60 18.45
C GLY A 6 -33.79 22.35 18.52
N ALA A 7 -33.19 22.45 19.72
CA ALA A 7 -31.93 23.16 19.96
C ALA A 7 -30.69 22.43 19.40
N LEU A 8 -30.75 21.11 19.24
CA LEU A 8 -29.65 20.30 18.69
C LEU A 8 -29.65 20.22 17.15
N ARG A 9 -30.79 20.49 16.50
CA ARG A 9 -30.98 20.46 15.05
C ARG A 9 -29.93 21.24 14.23
N PRO A 10 -29.43 22.44 14.62
CA PRO A 10 -28.39 23.14 13.87
C PRO A 10 -27.01 22.48 13.97
N TYR A 11 -26.76 21.64 14.97
CA TYR A 11 -25.48 20.92 15.14
C TYR A 11 -25.51 19.53 14.49
N VAL A 12 -26.69 18.89 14.43
CA VAL A 12 -26.83 17.56 13.80
C VAL A 12 -26.51 17.61 12.29
N LYS A 13 -27.01 18.62 11.57
CA LYS A 13 -26.78 18.75 10.12
C LYS A 13 -25.29 18.83 9.72
N PRO A 14 -24.45 19.71 10.32
CA PRO A 14 -23.04 19.77 10.00
C PRO A 14 -22.27 18.52 10.44
N CYS A 15 -22.65 17.86 11.55
CA CYS A 15 -22.05 16.58 11.93
C CYS A 15 -22.30 15.51 10.88
N ILE A 16 -23.55 15.35 10.40
CA ILE A 16 -23.87 14.40 9.34
C ILE A 16 -23.08 14.72 8.07
N ALA A 17 -23.08 15.98 7.63
CA ALA A 17 -22.33 16.41 6.45
C ALA A 17 -20.82 16.13 6.61
N GLY A 18 -20.23 16.46 7.76
CA GLY A 18 -18.82 16.19 8.07
C GLY A 18 -18.48 14.71 8.07
N SER A 19 -19.33 13.86 8.65
CA SER A 19 -19.17 12.40 8.61
C SER A 19 -19.23 11.86 7.17
N LEU A 20 -20.20 12.31 6.37
CA LEU A 20 -20.30 11.89 4.96
C LEU A 20 -19.08 12.33 4.14
N ILE A 21 -18.59 13.55 4.36
CA ILE A 21 -17.36 14.04 3.73
C ILE A 21 -16.17 13.17 4.15
N SER A 22 -16.00 12.91 5.45
CA SER A 22 -14.90 12.09 5.97
C SER A 22 -14.91 10.67 5.39
N VAL A 23 -16.08 10.02 5.35
CA VAL A 23 -16.25 8.69 4.73
C VAL A 23 -15.92 8.74 3.25
N THR A 24 -16.39 9.76 2.53
CA THR A 24 -16.08 9.92 1.10
C THR A 24 -14.59 10.12 0.86
N VAL A 25 -13.93 10.94 1.68
CA VAL A 25 -12.48 11.16 1.60
C VAL A 25 -11.71 9.87 1.87
N ALA A 26 -12.10 9.13 2.91
CA ALA A 26 -11.48 7.86 3.28
C ALA A 26 -11.67 6.78 2.20
N ASP A 27 -12.86 6.68 1.62
CA ASP A 27 -13.19 5.68 0.61
C ASP A 27 -12.54 5.97 -0.74
N ARG A 28 -12.47 7.25 -1.14
CA ARG A 28 -12.04 7.65 -2.50
C ARG A 28 -10.60 8.12 -2.61
N TYR A 29 -10.06 8.78 -1.59
CA TYR A 29 -8.81 9.54 -1.74
C TYR A 29 -7.69 9.02 -0.85
N ALA A 30 -7.87 8.97 0.47
CA ALA A 30 -6.80 8.55 1.37
C ALA A 30 -7.28 8.14 2.76
N TYR A 31 -6.57 7.22 3.39
CA TYR A 31 -6.81 6.78 4.76
C TYR A 31 -5.50 6.48 5.49
N LEU A 32 -5.55 6.44 6.82
CA LEU A 32 -4.41 6.05 7.65
C LEU A 32 -4.46 4.55 7.94
N THR A 33 -3.33 3.87 7.78
CA THR A 33 -3.18 2.46 8.17
C THR A 33 -2.10 2.33 9.24
N PRO A 34 -2.34 1.57 10.31
CA PRO A 34 -1.26 1.18 11.20
C PRO A 34 -0.34 0.21 10.46
N ILE A 35 0.95 0.32 10.75
CA ILE A 35 1.99 -0.57 10.21
C ILE A 35 2.46 -1.49 11.32
N HIS A 36 2.50 -2.78 11.02
CA HIS A 36 2.92 -3.82 11.96
C HIS A 36 3.94 -4.75 11.30
N GLY A 37 4.96 -5.14 12.05
CA GLY A 37 5.94 -6.14 11.64
C GLY A 37 7.17 -5.56 10.94
N ALA A 38 8.26 -6.34 10.96
CA ALA A 38 9.59 -5.89 10.53
C ALA A 38 9.88 -6.07 9.02
N SER A 39 8.92 -6.56 8.24
CA SER A 39 9.16 -6.95 6.83
C SER A 39 9.49 -5.78 5.90
N MET A 40 9.18 -4.56 6.31
CA MET A 40 9.49 -3.34 5.56
C MET A 40 10.60 -2.50 6.19
N ASN A 41 11.37 -3.07 7.13
CA ASN A 41 12.56 -2.40 7.66
C ASN A 41 13.61 -2.21 6.53
N PRO A 42 14.27 -1.04 6.39
CA PRO A 42 14.26 0.13 7.27
C PRO A 42 13.18 1.19 6.96
N THR A 43 12.37 1.02 5.91
CA THR A 43 11.35 2.01 5.55
C THR A 43 10.26 2.16 6.60
N PHE A 44 9.83 1.06 7.21
CA PHE A 44 9.01 1.09 8.42
C PHE A 44 9.74 0.31 9.53
N GLU A 45 9.68 0.84 10.75
CA GLU A 45 10.28 0.15 11.91
C GLU A 45 9.41 -1.02 12.35
N GLY A 46 8.10 -0.94 12.13
CA GLY A 46 7.15 -1.99 12.48
C GLY A 46 6.86 -2.06 13.98
N LYS A 47 7.26 -1.04 14.75
CA LYS A 47 6.95 -0.88 16.17
C LYS A 47 5.47 -0.51 16.35
N THR A 48 4.91 -0.88 17.50
CA THR A 48 3.52 -0.50 17.85
C THR A 48 3.34 1.01 17.76
N GLY A 49 2.34 1.43 17.00
CA GLY A 49 1.95 2.83 16.86
C GLY A 49 2.51 3.53 15.62
N GLU A 50 3.24 2.88 14.72
CA GLU A 50 3.61 3.49 13.43
C GLU A 50 2.38 3.58 12.49
N TYR A 51 2.13 4.77 11.92
CA TYR A 51 1.01 5.00 10.99
C TYR A 51 1.50 5.56 9.66
N ALA A 52 0.91 5.07 8.58
CA ALA A 52 1.19 5.51 7.24
C ALA A 52 -0.06 6.02 6.51
N LEU A 53 0.13 7.03 5.68
CA LEU A 53 -0.90 7.58 4.80
C LEU A 53 -0.95 6.79 3.50
N VAL A 54 -2.10 6.17 3.24
CA VAL A 54 -2.39 5.44 2.02
C VAL A 54 -3.25 6.31 1.13
N GLU A 55 -2.78 6.61 -0.08
CA GLU A 55 -3.60 7.23 -1.12
C GLU A 55 -4.22 6.15 -2.02
N ARG A 56 -5.47 6.35 -2.40
CA ARG A 56 -6.32 5.41 -3.15
C ARG A 56 -6.58 5.86 -4.57
N SER A 57 -6.24 7.10 -4.92
CA SER A 57 -6.45 7.65 -6.25
C SER A 57 -5.67 6.88 -7.33
N CYS A 58 -4.53 6.28 -6.97
CA CYS A 58 -3.76 5.38 -7.83
C CYS A 58 -4.57 4.17 -8.33
N LEU A 59 -5.56 3.68 -7.56
CA LEU A 59 -6.39 2.55 -7.94
C LEU A 59 -7.27 2.87 -9.15
N GLN A 60 -7.92 4.04 -9.14
CA GLN A 60 -8.82 4.43 -10.22
C GLN A 60 -8.08 4.76 -11.50
N ARG A 61 -6.87 5.32 -11.36
CA ARG A 61 -6.03 5.73 -12.49
C ARG A 61 -5.09 4.63 -12.98
N HIS A 62 -5.04 3.48 -12.29
CA HIS A 62 -4.05 2.43 -12.51
C HIS A 62 -2.60 2.95 -12.51
N GLN A 63 -2.31 3.96 -11.68
CA GLN A 63 -1.03 4.67 -11.64
C GLN A 63 -0.13 4.10 -10.54
N PHE A 64 0.30 2.87 -10.73
CA PHE A 64 1.36 2.27 -9.93
C PHE A 64 2.70 2.40 -10.63
N SER A 65 3.74 2.72 -9.87
CA SER A 65 5.11 2.84 -10.37
C SER A 65 6.01 1.90 -9.60
N ARG A 66 6.99 1.32 -10.30
CA ARG A 66 8.05 0.53 -9.65
C ARG A 66 8.69 1.35 -8.53
N GLY A 67 8.95 0.69 -7.41
CA GLY A 67 9.44 1.26 -6.18
C GLY A 67 8.37 1.85 -5.26
N ASP A 68 7.10 1.93 -5.68
CA ASP A 68 6.00 2.32 -4.79
C ASP A 68 5.86 1.34 -3.61
N VAL A 69 5.56 1.85 -2.43
CA VAL A 69 5.08 1.01 -1.32
C VAL A 69 3.57 0.89 -1.46
N VAL A 70 3.06 -0.34 -1.48
CA VAL A 70 1.65 -0.64 -1.73
C VAL A 70 1.04 -1.40 -0.57
N VAL A 71 -0.25 -1.12 -0.32
CA VAL A 71 -1.09 -1.89 0.60
C VAL A 71 -2.01 -2.76 -0.23
N PHE A 72 -2.08 -4.05 0.07
CA PHE A 72 -2.97 -4.97 -0.63
C PHE A 72 -3.54 -6.03 0.33
N THR A 73 -4.65 -6.65 -0.07
CA THR A 73 -5.19 -7.80 0.66
C THR A 73 -4.28 -9.01 0.44
N SER A 74 -3.88 -9.71 1.51
CA SER A 74 -2.97 -10.84 1.40
C SER A 74 -3.59 -11.97 0.54
N PRO A 75 -2.82 -12.58 -0.39
CA PRO A 75 -3.29 -13.71 -1.17
C PRO A 75 -3.42 -14.99 -0.33
N ARG A 76 -2.69 -15.09 0.80
CA ARG A 76 -2.77 -16.25 1.71
C ARG A 76 -3.86 -16.11 2.76
N ASP A 77 -4.13 -14.88 3.21
CA ASP A 77 -5.17 -14.59 4.18
C ASP A 77 -5.96 -13.35 3.76
N HIS A 78 -7.14 -13.57 3.22
CA HIS A 78 -7.99 -12.50 2.68
C HIS A 78 -8.54 -11.55 3.75
N ARG A 79 -8.36 -11.86 5.05
CA ARG A 79 -8.77 -10.99 6.15
C ARG A 79 -7.69 -9.98 6.51
N SER A 80 -6.44 -10.22 6.16
CA SER A 80 -5.32 -9.34 6.46
C SER A 80 -4.90 -8.47 5.28
N LYS A 81 -4.42 -7.27 5.61
CA LYS A 81 -3.75 -6.36 4.67
C LYS A 81 -2.27 -6.42 4.94
N VAL A 82 -1.48 -6.41 3.88
CA VAL A 82 -0.01 -6.42 3.94
C VAL A 82 0.54 -5.21 3.20
N VAL A 83 1.71 -4.76 3.65
CA VAL A 83 2.43 -3.63 3.05
C VAL A 83 3.74 -4.17 2.49
N LYS A 84 3.96 -3.97 1.20
CA LYS A 84 5.18 -4.39 0.48
C LYS A 84 5.59 -3.33 -0.52
N ARG A 85 6.80 -3.44 -1.05
CA ARG A 85 7.30 -2.62 -2.15
C ARG A 85 7.01 -3.28 -3.48
N LEU A 86 6.51 -2.50 -4.43
CA LEU A 86 6.26 -2.90 -5.80
C LEU A 86 7.57 -2.92 -6.59
N ILE A 87 8.05 -4.10 -6.96
CA ILE A 87 9.31 -4.27 -7.69
C ILE A 87 9.06 -4.30 -9.19
N GLY A 88 8.03 -5.04 -9.63
CA GLY A 88 7.72 -5.22 -11.04
C GLY A 88 6.22 -5.09 -11.34
N LEU A 89 5.93 -4.66 -12.55
CA LEU A 89 4.60 -4.42 -13.12
C LEU A 89 4.28 -5.47 -14.20
N PRO A 90 3.01 -5.55 -14.66
CA PRO A 90 2.63 -6.47 -15.73
C PRO A 90 3.57 -6.41 -16.94
N GLY A 91 4.06 -7.57 -17.39
CA GLY A 91 4.95 -7.68 -18.55
C GLY A 91 6.44 -7.48 -18.25
N ASP A 92 6.81 -7.07 -17.03
CA ASP A 92 8.22 -6.97 -16.63
C ASP A 92 8.85 -8.34 -16.52
N TRP A 93 10.14 -8.41 -16.88
CA TRP A 93 11.00 -9.54 -16.62
C TRP A 93 11.77 -9.31 -15.33
N ILE A 94 11.53 -10.17 -14.36
CA ILE A 94 12.18 -10.14 -13.06
C ILE A 94 13.11 -11.32 -12.90
N GLN A 95 14.25 -11.09 -12.27
CA GLN A 95 15.09 -12.19 -11.78
C GLN A 95 14.66 -12.51 -10.34
N VAL A 96 14.55 -13.78 -9.96
CA VAL A 96 14.30 -14.16 -8.55
C VAL A 96 15.66 -14.34 -7.86
N PRO A 97 15.94 -13.66 -6.72
CA PRO A 97 17.29 -13.66 -6.14
C PRO A 97 17.77 -15.06 -5.73
N GLU A 98 16.86 -15.86 -5.16
CA GLU A 98 17.19 -17.15 -4.55
C GLU A 98 17.45 -18.25 -5.56
N THR A 99 16.78 -18.21 -6.71
CA THR A 99 16.84 -19.26 -7.73
C THR A 99 17.57 -18.83 -9.00
N ALA A 100 17.88 -17.53 -9.12
CA ALA A 100 18.33 -16.88 -10.36
C ALA A 100 17.38 -17.07 -11.55
N ASP A 101 16.15 -17.54 -11.32
CA ASP A 101 15.14 -17.78 -12.34
C ASP A 101 14.61 -16.46 -12.89
N ILE A 102 14.45 -16.38 -14.21
CA ILE A 102 13.93 -15.20 -14.89
C ILE A 102 12.47 -15.46 -15.25
N ARG A 103 11.57 -14.66 -14.68
CA ARG A 103 10.13 -14.81 -14.87
C ARG A 103 9.53 -13.54 -15.43
N GLN A 104 8.63 -13.70 -16.40
CA GLN A 104 7.78 -12.61 -16.81
C GLN A 104 6.58 -12.49 -15.87
N ILE A 105 6.27 -11.28 -15.44
CA ILE A 105 5.08 -11.01 -14.65
C ILE A 105 3.83 -11.08 -15.55
N PRO A 106 2.84 -11.94 -15.23
CA PRO A 106 1.63 -12.06 -16.03
C PRO A 106 0.85 -10.76 -16.10
N GLN A 107 0.03 -10.62 -17.16
CA GLN A 107 -0.89 -9.50 -17.26
C GLN A 107 -1.85 -9.45 -16.05
N GLY A 108 -2.16 -8.23 -15.59
CA GLY A 108 -2.98 -8.02 -14.40
C GLY A 108 -2.32 -8.38 -13.07
N HIS A 109 -1.05 -8.79 -13.07
CA HIS A 109 -0.30 -9.13 -11.85
C HIS A 109 0.91 -8.20 -11.66
N CYS A 110 1.44 -8.18 -10.45
CA CYS A 110 2.65 -7.45 -10.11
C CYS A 110 3.54 -8.28 -9.19
N TRP A 111 4.80 -7.88 -9.08
CA TRP A 111 5.73 -8.48 -8.14
C TRP A 111 6.02 -7.51 -7.01
N VAL A 112 5.82 -7.99 -5.78
CA VAL A 112 6.00 -7.21 -4.55
C VAL A 112 6.95 -7.91 -3.58
N GLU A 113 7.81 -7.13 -2.93
CA GLU A 113 8.79 -7.62 -1.96
C GLU A 113 8.84 -6.72 -0.72
N GLY A 114 9.16 -7.29 0.43
CA GLY A 114 9.46 -6.50 1.62
C GLY A 114 10.90 -5.99 1.58
N ASP A 115 11.11 -4.78 2.10
CA ASP A 115 12.46 -4.19 2.19
C ASP A 115 13.42 -5.00 3.08
N ASN A 116 12.87 -5.74 4.04
CA ASN A 116 13.64 -6.65 4.88
C ASN A 116 13.46 -8.08 4.37
N GLY A 117 14.29 -8.46 3.41
CA GLY A 117 14.13 -9.71 2.69
C GLY A 117 14.32 -10.99 3.50
N SER A 118 14.95 -10.92 4.68
CA SER A 118 15.20 -12.09 5.55
C SER A 118 14.00 -12.50 6.40
N VAL A 119 13.06 -11.58 6.62
CA VAL A 119 11.84 -11.82 7.42
C VAL A 119 10.56 -11.62 6.60
N SER A 120 10.70 -11.09 5.39
CA SER A 120 9.58 -10.79 4.53
C SER A 120 9.06 -12.04 3.86
N PHE A 121 7.78 -12.28 4.06
CA PHE A 121 7.01 -13.21 3.27
C PHE A 121 6.29 -12.47 2.14
N ASP A 122 6.67 -12.73 0.89
CA ASP A 122 6.24 -11.94 -0.27
C ASP A 122 6.22 -12.74 -1.59
N SER A 123 6.35 -12.06 -2.73
CA SER A 123 6.21 -12.70 -4.04
C SER A 123 7.29 -13.75 -4.30
N ARG A 124 8.41 -13.72 -3.59
CA ARG A 124 9.40 -14.80 -3.60
C ARG A 124 8.80 -16.12 -3.10
N ASP A 125 7.89 -16.07 -2.12
CA ASP A 125 7.28 -17.24 -1.49
C ASP A 125 5.98 -17.70 -2.16
N TYR A 126 5.18 -16.78 -2.69
CA TYR A 126 3.85 -17.09 -3.24
C TYR A 126 3.64 -16.66 -4.69
N GLY A 127 4.64 -16.06 -5.33
CA GLY A 127 4.57 -15.62 -6.72
C GLY A 127 3.88 -14.25 -6.93
N PRO A 128 3.56 -13.91 -8.19
CA PRO A 128 2.97 -12.62 -8.54
C PRO A 128 1.60 -12.39 -7.88
N VAL A 129 1.33 -11.14 -7.50
CA VAL A 129 0.08 -10.72 -6.84
C VAL A 129 -0.86 -10.07 -7.85
N PRO A 130 -2.16 -10.44 -7.90
CA PRO A 130 -3.14 -9.75 -8.73
C PRO A 130 -3.27 -8.27 -8.35
N LEU A 131 -3.24 -7.38 -9.35
CA LEU A 131 -3.45 -5.94 -9.14
C LEU A 131 -4.82 -5.62 -8.53
N GLY A 132 -5.82 -6.49 -8.73
CA GLY A 132 -7.14 -6.37 -8.11
C GLY A 132 -7.16 -6.47 -6.58
N LEU A 133 -6.08 -6.98 -5.95
CA LEU A 133 -5.95 -7.01 -4.49
C LEU A 133 -5.45 -5.68 -3.90
N MET A 134 -5.00 -4.75 -4.75
CA MET A 134 -4.43 -3.47 -4.32
C MET A 134 -5.47 -2.61 -3.59
N ARG A 135 -5.05 -2.03 -2.47
CA ARG A 135 -5.85 -1.14 -1.62
C ARG A 135 -5.36 0.30 -1.62
N GLY A 136 -4.16 0.55 -2.13
CA GLY A 136 -3.63 1.89 -2.37
C GLY A 136 -2.10 1.92 -2.29
N ARG A 137 -1.55 3.12 -2.43
CA ARG A 137 -0.12 3.39 -2.32
C ARG A 137 0.17 4.14 -1.02
N VAL A 138 1.18 3.71 -0.30
CA VAL A 138 1.70 4.44 0.86
C VAL A 138 2.56 5.61 0.37
N THR A 139 2.25 6.81 0.82
CA THR A 139 2.98 8.03 0.40
C THR A 139 3.80 8.66 1.52
N HIS A 140 3.32 8.57 2.76
CA HIS A 140 3.95 9.22 3.90
C HIS A 140 3.88 8.34 5.14
N VAL A 141 4.90 8.43 5.99
CA VAL A 141 4.79 8.11 7.41
C VAL A 141 4.20 9.33 8.09
N VAL A 142 3.13 9.15 8.87
CA VAL A 142 2.45 10.25 9.57
C VAL A 142 2.62 10.19 11.09
N TRP A 143 3.06 9.05 11.62
CA TRP A 143 3.38 8.86 13.02
C TRP A 143 4.40 7.72 13.17
N PRO A 144 5.39 7.82 14.07
CA PRO A 144 5.61 8.85 15.10
C PRO A 144 6.16 10.19 14.58
N PRO A 145 6.05 11.30 15.33
CA PRO A 145 6.40 12.65 14.86
C PRO A 145 7.81 12.81 14.32
N HIS A 146 8.79 12.14 14.94
CA HIS A 146 10.20 12.20 14.53
C HIS A 146 10.50 11.45 13.22
N ARG A 147 9.53 10.72 12.67
CA ARG A 147 9.64 10.01 11.38
C ARG A 147 8.65 10.50 10.33
N ILE A 148 7.91 11.57 10.61
CA ILE A 148 6.99 12.14 9.64
C ILE A 148 7.77 12.52 8.39
N GLY A 149 7.38 11.97 7.25
CA GLY A 149 8.12 12.14 6.01
C GLY A 149 7.51 11.37 4.87
N ARG A 150 7.91 11.74 3.65
CA ARG A 150 7.53 11.04 2.44
C ARG A 150 8.24 9.68 2.38
N VAL A 151 7.54 8.67 1.89
CA VAL A 151 8.12 7.35 1.62
C VAL A 151 8.74 7.37 0.23
N ASP A 152 10.04 7.11 0.18
CA ASP A 152 10.79 7.12 -1.08
C ASP A 152 10.48 5.92 -1.96
N ARG A 153 10.51 6.18 -3.27
CA ARG A 153 10.52 5.15 -4.30
C ARG A 153 11.95 4.68 -4.49
N LYS A 154 12.21 3.44 -4.14
CA LYS A 154 13.49 2.75 -4.37
C LYS A 154 13.23 1.46 -5.12
N ILE A 155 14.10 1.10 -6.05
CA ILE A 155 14.06 -0.19 -6.74
C ILE A 155 15.45 -0.79 -6.48
N PRO A 156 15.55 -2.05 -6.00
CA PRO A 156 16.87 -2.67 -5.89
C PRO A 156 17.46 -2.81 -7.30
N GLU A 157 18.75 -2.49 -7.45
CA GLU A 157 19.43 -2.49 -8.75
C GLU A 157 19.43 -3.90 -9.38
N GLY A 158 19.37 -3.96 -10.72
CA GLY A 158 19.45 -5.22 -11.47
C GLY A 158 18.27 -6.18 -11.32
N ARG A 159 17.20 -5.82 -10.61
CA ARG A 159 16.03 -6.71 -10.38
C ARG A 159 15.10 -6.81 -11.58
N VAL A 160 14.94 -5.72 -12.32
CA VAL A 160 14.06 -5.62 -13.49
C VAL A 160 14.95 -5.50 -14.72
N MET A 161 14.85 -6.47 -15.61
CA MET A 161 15.63 -6.46 -16.85
C MET A 161 15.07 -5.37 -17.78
N PRO A 162 15.92 -4.55 -18.43
CA PRO A 162 15.47 -3.65 -19.47
C PRO A 162 14.67 -4.43 -20.52
N GLN A 163 13.52 -3.90 -20.93
CA GLN A 163 12.82 -4.45 -22.09
C GLN A 163 13.75 -4.31 -23.29
N GLN A 164 14.43 -5.40 -23.67
CA GLN A 164 15.09 -5.50 -24.95
C GLN A 164 13.98 -5.39 -25.99
N HIS A 165 13.89 -4.23 -26.62
CA HIS A 165 13.07 -4.05 -27.82
C HIS A 165 13.72 -4.95 -28.88
N PHE A 166 13.10 -6.08 -29.16
CA PHE A 166 13.37 -6.86 -30.37
C PHE A 166 12.63 -6.24 -31.54
#